data_AF-A0A7J8G6J0-F1
#
_entry.id   AF-A0A7J8G6J0-F1
#
_cell.length_a   1.000
_cell.length_b   1.000
_cell.length_c   1.000
_cell.angle_alpha   90.00
_cell.angle_beta   90.00
_cell.angle_gamma   90.00
#
_symmetry.space_group_name_H-M   'P 1'
#
loop_
_entity.id
_entity.type
_entity.pdbx_description
1 polymer ?
#
loop_
_entity_poly.entity_id
_entity_poly.type
_entity_poly.pdbx_seq_one_letter_code
_entity_poly.pdbx_strand_id
1 'polypeptide(L)'
;MREQFYHSCKQYGITGDSVRRELLALVKELPSQLVEIGAGAQSLGEAIDLYQACVEFVCESPNEQVLPMLRFVQTRGNSTVYEWRTGTEPSVVEVASEGTDSGISAQAAGIDWGISLESDSKEAGGDGIDWGDDAAALQITVLEAGTQAPEGVARGSDALTLLEYPETRNQFIDELMELEIFLSQRAVEMSEEADILSVSQFQLAPAILQGQTKAKMVSMVSALQDLIGRLTSLRMQHLFMILASPRYVDRVTEFLQQKLKQSQLLALKKELMVQKQQEALQEQAALEPKLDLLLEKTKELQKLIEADISKRYNGRPVNLMGTCL
;
A
#
# COMPACT_ATOMS: atom_id res chain seq x y z
N MET A 1 -5.04 -1.94 -18.88
CA MET A 1 -5.45 -3.16 -18.14
C MET A 1 -4.32 -4.15 -17.93
N ARG A 2 -3.58 -4.61 -18.95
CA ARG A 2 -2.39 -5.45 -18.73
C ARG A 2 -1.31 -4.72 -17.91
N GLU A 3 -1.17 -3.41 -18.14
CA GLU A 3 -0.36 -2.51 -17.32
C GLU A 3 -0.82 -2.43 -15.86
N GLN A 4 -2.12 -2.55 -15.59
CA GLN A 4 -2.63 -2.53 -14.20
C GLN A 4 -2.23 -3.81 -13.46
N PHE A 5 -2.23 -4.97 -14.13
CA PHE A 5 -1.70 -6.20 -13.53
C PHE A 5 -0.21 -6.04 -13.18
N TYR A 6 0.61 -5.54 -14.10
CA TYR A 6 2.03 -5.33 -13.85
C TYR A 6 2.28 -4.24 -12.79
N HIS A 7 1.45 -3.20 -12.76
CA HIS A 7 1.51 -2.18 -11.71
C HIS A 7 1.21 -2.79 -10.33
N SER A 8 0.17 -3.63 -10.22
CA SER A 8 -0.12 -4.35 -8.98
C SER A 8 1.01 -5.31 -8.61
N CYS A 9 1.58 -6.06 -9.56
CA CYS A 9 2.75 -6.92 -9.30
C CYS A 9 3.93 -6.10 -8.75
N LYS A 10 4.19 -4.92 -9.31
CA LYS A 10 5.25 -4.01 -8.85
C LYS A 10 5.03 -3.53 -7.41
N GLN A 11 3.79 -3.31 -6.97
CA GLN A 11 3.48 -2.93 -5.58
C GLN A 11 3.89 -4.02 -4.57
N TYR A 12 3.81 -5.29 -4.95
CA TYR A 12 4.29 -6.42 -4.14
C TYR A 12 5.80 -6.72 -4.35
N GLY A 13 6.47 -6.02 -5.26
CA GLY A 13 7.88 -6.26 -5.59
C GLY A 13 8.13 -7.51 -6.43
N ILE A 14 7.15 -7.95 -7.21
CA ILE A 14 7.21 -9.18 -8.04
C ILE A 14 7.08 -8.86 -9.54
N THR A 15 7.60 -9.74 -10.40
CA THR A 15 7.47 -9.62 -11.87
C THR A 15 6.11 -10.09 -12.36
N GLY A 16 5.53 -11.10 -11.69
CA GLY A 16 4.21 -11.64 -11.98
C GLY A 16 4.21 -12.89 -12.87
N ASP A 17 5.36 -13.55 -13.06
CA ASP A 17 5.47 -14.80 -13.83
C ASP A 17 4.91 -15.99 -13.04
N SER A 18 5.23 -16.06 -11.75
CA SER A 18 4.78 -17.07 -10.80
C SER A 18 4.52 -16.45 -9.43
N VAL A 19 3.49 -15.60 -9.37
CA VAL A 19 3.08 -14.79 -8.20
C VAL A 19 3.31 -15.50 -6.86
N ARG A 20 2.75 -16.70 -6.66
CA ARG A 20 2.90 -17.45 -5.40
C ARG A 20 4.36 -17.78 -5.06
N ARG A 21 5.15 -18.23 -6.04
CA ARG A 21 6.56 -18.58 -5.83
C ARG A 21 7.41 -17.34 -5.54
N GLU A 22 7.14 -16.24 -6.23
CA GLU A 22 7.84 -14.97 -6.03
C GLU A 22 7.54 -14.39 -4.64
N LEU A 23 6.28 -14.36 -4.22
CA LEU A 23 5.91 -13.91 -2.87
C LEU A 23 6.57 -14.75 -1.78
N LEU A 24 6.59 -16.08 -1.93
CA LEU A 24 7.27 -16.96 -0.97
C LEU A 24 8.80 -16.78 -0.98
N ALA A 25 9.40 -16.44 -2.12
CA ALA A 25 10.83 -16.13 -2.18
C ALA A 25 11.14 -14.85 -1.42
N LEU A 26 10.32 -13.81 -1.56
CA LEU A 26 10.48 -12.56 -0.82
C LEU A 26 10.41 -12.74 0.71
N VAL A 27 9.55 -13.64 1.18
CA VAL A 27 9.45 -13.98 2.61
C VAL A 27 10.72 -14.67 3.11
N LYS A 28 11.36 -15.49 2.28
CA LYS A 28 12.64 -16.13 2.65
C LYS A 28 13.79 -15.14 2.76
N GLU A 29 13.74 -14.04 2.01
CA GLU A 29 14.74 -12.97 2.06
C GLU A 29 14.46 -11.95 3.18
N LEU A 30 13.26 -11.97 3.76
CA LEU A 30 12.85 -10.99 4.76
C LEU A 30 13.73 -10.99 6.02
N PRO A 31 14.10 -12.14 6.63
CA PRO A 31 14.96 -12.12 7.81
C PRO A 31 16.30 -11.42 7.56
N SER A 32 16.93 -11.65 6.41
CA SER A 32 18.16 -10.94 6.03
C SER A 32 17.93 -9.43 5.88
N GLN A 33 16.82 -9.02 5.28
CA GLN A 33 16.48 -7.59 5.15
C GLN A 33 16.27 -6.93 6.52
N LEU A 34 15.62 -7.61 7.47
CA LEU A 34 15.41 -7.10 8.82
C LEU A 34 16.72 -7.00 9.61
N VAL A 35 17.65 -7.95 9.43
CA VAL A 35 19.00 -7.87 10.02
C VAL A 35 19.75 -6.66 9.47
N GLU A 36 19.71 -6.41 8.16
CA GLU A 36 20.35 -5.25 7.53
C GLU A 36 19.74 -3.92 8.03
N ILE A 37 18.42 -3.86 8.19
CA ILE A 37 17.73 -2.68 8.73
C ILE A 37 18.14 -2.45 10.19
N GLY A 38 18.15 -3.50 11.02
CA GLY A 38 18.59 -3.42 12.41
C GLY A 38 20.05 -2.95 12.52
N ALA A 39 20.93 -3.42 11.63
CA ALA A 39 22.32 -2.95 11.57
C ALA A 39 22.42 -1.46 11.21
N GLY A 40 21.47 -0.92 10.44
CA GLY A 40 21.38 0.51 10.16
C GLY A 40 21.28 1.38 11.42
N ALA A 41 20.65 0.87 12.49
CA ALA A 41 20.51 1.58 13.76
C ALA A 41 21.86 1.90 14.43
N GLN A 42 22.92 1.16 14.13
CA GLN A 42 24.27 1.38 14.69
C GLN A 42 24.81 2.78 14.36
N SER A 43 24.41 3.34 13.21
CA SER A 43 24.82 4.69 12.76
C SER A 43 24.13 5.82 13.52
N LEU A 44 23.07 5.53 14.29
CA LEU A 44 22.24 6.53 14.95
C LEU A 44 22.76 6.95 16.33
N GLY A 45 23.90 6.43 16.78
CA GLY A 45 24.39 6.70 18.14
C GLY A 45 24.51 8.17 18.50
N GLU A 46 25.07 8.97 17.60
CA GLU A 46 25.18 10.41 17.82
C GLU A 46 23.81 11.10 17.90
N ALA A 47 22.80 10.62 17.17
CA ALA A 47 21.44 11.14 17.20
C ALA A 47 20.79 10.88 18.55
N ILE A 48 20.93 9.65 19.04
CA ILE A 48 20.36 9.21 20.30
C ILE A 48 21.05 9.95 21.46
N ASP A 49 22.37 10.12 21.41
CA ASP A 49 23.11 10.84 22.45
C ASP A 49 22.78 12.34 22.46
N LEU A 50 22.55 12.93 21.29
CA LEU A 50 22.03 14.29 21.18
C LEU A 50 20.64 14.44 21.81
N TYR A 51 19.75 13.49 21.54
CA TYR A 51 18.40 13.52 22.09
C TYR A 51 18.41 13.33 23.61
N GLN A 52 19.18 12.36 24.11
CA GLN A 52 19.38 12.13 25.54
C GLN A 52 19.91 13.40 26.23
N ALA A 53 20.99 14.00 25.72
CA ALA A 53 21.55 15.21 26.31
C ALA A 53 20.56 16.38 26.31
N CYS A 54 19.69 16.47 25.29
CA CYS A 54 18.65 17.48 25.24
C CYS A 54 17.56 17.25 26.30
N VAL A 55 17.09 16.01 26.44
CA VAL A 55 16.10 15.65 27.47
C VAL A 55 16.66 15.89 28.87
N GLU A 56 17.89 15.46 29.14
CA GLU A 56 18.55 15.69 30.43
C GLU A 56 18.69 17.18 30.76
N PHE A 57 19.04 18.00 29.76
CA PHE A 57 19.23 19.43 29.94
C PHE A 57 17.92 20.20 30.10
N VAL A 58 16.90 19.89 29.29
CA VAL A 58 15.65 20.65 29.24
C VAL A 58 14.64 20.17 30.26
N CYS A 59 14.56 18.85 30.51
CA CYS A 59 13.57 18.24 31.39
C CYS A 59 14.11 17.95 32.81
N GLU A 60 15.41 18.19 33.06
CA GLU A 60 16.07 17.91 34.34
C GLU A 60 15.86 16.45 34.82
N SER A 61 15.76 15.50 33.88
CA SER A 61 15.47 14.08 34.12
C SER A 61 16.66 13.16 33.81
N PRO A 62 17.77 13.23 34.58
CA PRO A 62 19.03 12.53 34.27
C PRO A 62 18.96 11.00 34.37
N ASN A 63 17.89 10.45 34.96
CA ASN A 63 17.76 9.01 35.21
C ASN A 63 16.88 8.29 34.18
N GLU A 64 16.24 9.01 33.26
CA GLU A 64 15.35 8.43 32.26
C GLU A 64 16.12 8.15 30.97
N GLN A 65 16.10 6.89 30.52
CA GLN A 65 16.73 6.50 29.27
C GLN A 65 15.78 6.75 28.11
N VAL A 66 16.18 7.61 27.18
CA VAL A 66 15.40 7.83 25.96
C VAL A 66 15.61 6.69 24.96
N LEU A 67 14.56 6.38 24.21
CA LEU A 67 14.57 5.45 23.08
C LEU A 67 15.16 4.07 23.45
N PRO A 68 14.61 3.37 24.45
CA PRO A 68 15.20 2.15 25.00
C PRO A 68 15.25 1.01 23.98
N MET A 69 14.25 0.87 23.10
CA MET A 69 14.26 -0.15 22.03
C MET A 69 15.34 0.16 20.99
N LEU A 70 15.44 1.42 20.55
CA LEU A 70 16.41 1.86 19.57
C LEU A 70 17.84 1.70 20.09
N ARG A 71 18.11 2.05 21.36
CA ARG A 71 19.41 1.82 22.01
C ARG A 71 19.78 0.36 22.11
N PHE A 72 18.80 -0.51 22.38
CA PHE A 72 19.04 -1.94 22.40
C PHE A 72 19.37 -2.47 21.01
N VAL A 73 18.59 -2.13 19.99
CA VAL A 73 18.86 -2.54 18.60
C VAL A 73 20.20 -1.96 18.10
N GLN A 74 20.58 -0.74 18.52
CA GLN A 74 21.88 -0.16 18.21
C GLN A 74 23.05 -1.01 18.75
N THR A 75 22.91 -1.58 19.95
CA THR A 75 23.98 -2.32 20.63
C THR A 75 23.99 -3.81 20.31
N ARG A 76 22.80 -4.43 20.18
CA ARG A 76 22.60 -5.88 20.00
C ARG A 76 22.12 -6.27 18.60
N GLY A 77 21.67 -5.31 17.79
CA GLY A 77 21.07 -5.58 16.49
C GLY A 77 19.63 -6.09 16.58
N ASN A 78 19.12 -6.64 15.47
CA ASN A 78 17.80 -7.28 15.43
C ASN A 78 17.83 -8.66 16.10
N SER A 79 17.91 -8.68 17.44
CA SER A 79 17.96 -9.91 18.22
C SER A 79 16.57 -10.40 18.61
N THR A 80 16.50 -11.44 19.45
CA THR A 80 15.22 -12.07 19.84
C THR A 80 14.46 -11.22 20.87
N VAL A 81 13.13 -11.30 20.86
CA VAL A 81 12.29 -10.70 21.90
C VAL A 81 12.64 -11.25 23.29
N TYR A 82 13.06 -12.52 23.37
CA TYR A 82 13.59 -13.10 24.61
C TYR A 82 14.77 -12.31 25.18
N GLU A 83 15.77 -11.99 24.35
CA GLU A 83 16.97 -11.29 24.77
C GLU A 83 16.65 -9.87 25.24
N TRP A 84 15.73 -9.19 24.55
CA TRP A 84 15.23 -7.88 24.98
C TRP A 84 14.56 -7.93 26.35
N ARG A 85 13.67 -8.90 26.59
CA ARG A 85 12.91 -8.98 27.84
C ARG A 85 13.76 -9.46 29.03
N THR A 86 14.71 -10.35 28.80
CA THR A 86 15.50 -11.00 29.88
C THR A 86 16.89 -10.41 30.06
N GLY A 87 17.39 -9.66 29.07
CA GLY A 87 18.77 -9.18 29.02
C GLY A 87 19.81 -10.26 28.73
N THR A 88 19.39 -11.50 28.45
CA THR A 88 20.28 -12.64 28.20
C THR A 88 19.94 -13.35 26.89
N GLU A 89 20.97 -13.78 26.15
CA GLU A 89 20.78 -14.52 24.90
C GLU A 89 20.14 -15.90 25.18
N PRO A 90 19.13 -16.32 24.40
CA PRO A 90 18.52 -17.62 24.56
C PRO A 90 19.50 -18.74 24.13
N SER A 91 19.58 -19.79 24.93
CA SER A 91 20.35 -21.00 24.61
C SER A 91 19.73 -21.83 23.48
N VAL A 92 18.40 -21.81 23.38
CA VAL A 92 17.62 -22.51 22.36
C VAL A 92 16.48 -21.62 21.89
N VAL A 93 16.33 -21.48 20.57
CA VAL A 93 15.20 -20.78 19.94
C VAL A 93 14.30 -21.83 19.30
N GLU A 94 13.11 -22.01 19.86
CA GLU A 94 12.10 -22.90 19.29
C GLU A 94 11.15 -22.09 18.41
N VAL A 95 11.48 -22.00 17.13
CA VAL A 95 10.56 -21.46 16.12
C VAL A 95 9.41 -22.46 16.00
N ALA A 96 8.18 -22.01 16.30
CA ALA A 96 7.00 -22.86 16.15
C ALA A 96 6.95 -23.39 14.70
N SER A 97 7.13 -24.70 14.53
CA SER A 97 6.93 -25.38 13.26
C SER A 97 5.49 -25.14 12.80
N GLU A 98 5.31 -24.78 11.53
CA GLU A 98 4.02 -24.67 10.86
C GLU A 98 3.12 -25.86 11.25
N GLY A 99 2.06 -25.63 12.03
CA GLY A 99 1.23 -26.75 12.49
C GLY A 99 0.28 -26.54 13.66
N THR A 100 0.07 -25.33 14.17
CA THR A 100 -1.01 -25.09 15.14
C THR A 100 -1.89 -23.97 14.64
N ASP A 101 -3.08 -24.35 14.17
CA ASP A 101 -4.26 -23.50 14.08
C ASP A 101 -4.56 -22.90 15.46
N SER A 102 -3.81 -21.88 15.85
CA SER A 102 -4.31 -20.90 16.82
C SER A 102 -5.32 -20.07 16.05
N GLY A 103 -6.56 -20.54 16.05
CA GLY A 103 -7.70 -19.89 15.44
C GLY A 103 -7.89 -18.49 16.01
N ILE A 104 -7.20 -17.51 15.42
CA ILE A 104 -7.61 -16.12 15.47
C ILE A 104 -8.76 -16.02 14.48
N SER A 105 -9.97 -16.26 14.99
CA SER A 105 -11.18 -15.73 14.37
C SER A 105 -11.10 -14.20 14.48
N ALA A 106 -10.32 -13.58 13.61
CA ALA A 106 -10.49 -12.18 13.27
C ALA A 106 -11.86 -12.11 12.58
N GLN A 107 -12.89 -11.87 13.39
CA GLN A 107 -14.19 -11.47 12.88
C GLN A 107 -13.96 -10.30 11.93
N ALA A 108 -14.52 -10.45 10.74
CA ALA A 108 -14.45 -9.52 9.64
C ALA A 108 -14.90 -8.12 10.08
N ALA A 109 -13.95 -7.28 10.50
CA ALA A 109 -14.04 -5.84 10.30
C ALA A 109 -13.43 -5.59 8.93
N GLY A 110 -14.28 -5.19 7.98
CA GLY A 110 -13.89 -4.86 6.62
C GLY A 110 -12.84 -3.77 6.63
N ILE A 111 -11.58 -4.17 6.46
CA ILE A 111 -10.56 -3.25 5.97
C ILE A 111 -10.94 -2.98 4.51
N ASP A 112 -11.41 -1.77 4.26
CA ASP A 112 -11.76 -1.28 2.93
C ASP A 112 -10.49 -1.15 2.09
N TRP A 113 -10.23 -2.18 1.29
CA TRP A 113 -9.09 -2.23 0.36
C TRP A 113 -9.40 -1.50 -0.95
N GLY A 114 -9.98 -0.30 -0.93
CA GLY A 114 -10.14 0.54 -2.13
C GLY A 114 -10.70 -0.21 -3.35
N ILE A 115 -11.63 -1.15 -3.12
CA ILE A 115 -12.25 -1.94 -4.18
C ILE A 115 -13.48 -1.17 -4.65
N SER A 116 -13.27 -0.04 -5.32
CA SER A 116 -14.33 0.56 -6.13
C SER A 116 -14.50 -0.31 -7.37
N LEU A 117 -15.42 -1.27 -7.26
CA LEU A 117 -16.01 -1.98 -8.39
C LEU A 117 -16.91 -0.97 -9.10
N GLU A 118 -16.34 -0.28 -10.10
CA GLU A 118 -17.04 0.70 -10.92
C GLU A 118 -18.43 0.18 -11.32
N SER A 119 -19.44 0.74 -10.66
CA SER A 119 -20.84 0.66 -11.06
C SER A 119 -21.22 2.08 -11.43
N ASP A 120 -21.39 2.28 -12.73
CA ASP A 120 -21.61 3.56 -13.38
C ASP A 120 -22.98 4.15 -12.96
N SER A 121 -22.99 5.21 -12.13
CA SER A 121 -24.06 6.23 -12.13
C SER A 121 -23.75 7.45 -11.24
N LYS A 122 -23.41 8.56 -11.91
CA LYS A 122 -23.73 9.99 -11.65
C LYS A 122 -23.42 10.69 -10.30
N GLU A 123 -22.56 11.71 -10.48
CA GLU A 123 -22.63 13.11 -10.02
C GLU A 123 -22.64 13.50 -8.52
N ALA A 124 -21.56 14.22 -8.20
CA ALA A 124 -21.51 15.54 -7.52
C ALA A 124 -21.66 15.63 -6.00
N GLY A 125 -20.68 16.33 -5.40
CA GLY A 125 -20.76 16.92 -4.06
C GLY A 125 -19.60 16.46 -3.18
N GLY A 126 -18.60 17.31 -3.01
CA GLY A 126 -17.39 16.99 -2.27
C GLY A 126 -17.60 16.84 -0.77
N ASP A 127 -16.61 16.26 -0.11
CA ASP A 127 -16.16 16.73 1.20
C ASP A 127 -14.72 16.29 1.43
N GLY A 128 -13.97 17.10 2.17
CA GLY A 128 -12.59 16.86 2.52
C GLY A 128 -12.44 15.58 3.36
N ILE A 129 -11.35 14.85 3.13
CA ILE A 129 -10.98 13.73 3.99
C ILE A 129 -10.48 14.32 5.31
N ASP A 130 -11.38 14.28 6.29
CA ASP A 130 -11.15 14.57 7.70
C ASP A 130 -10.35 13.43 8.32
N TRP A 131 -9.12 13.72 8.76
CA TRP A 131 -8.30 12.82 9.57
C TRP A 131 -8.50 13.15 11.06
N GLY A 132 -9.76 13.29 11.46
CA GLY A 132 -10.19 13.56 12.82
C GLY A 132 -10.43 12.28 13.61
N ASP A 133 -9.43 11.96 14.43
CA ASP A 133 -9.55 11.37 15.77
C ASP A 133 -10.75 10.45 16.05
N ASP A 134 -10.54 9.14 15.95
CA ASP A 134 -11.28 8.19 16.76
C ASP A 134 -10.32 7.12 17.28
N ALA A 135 -9.57 7.51 18.32
CA ALA A 135 -8.84 6.62 19.21
C ALA A 135 -9.83 5.72 20.00
N ALA A 136 -10.53 4.83 19.31
CA ALA A 136 -11.14 3.67 19.93
C ALA A 136 -10.01 2.68 20.23
N ALA A 137 -9.50 2.75 21.46
CA ALA A 137 -8.54 1.82 22.04
C ALA A 137 -8.97 0.36 21.78
N LEU A 138 -8.44 -0.23 20.70
CA LEU A 138 -8.47 -1.67 20.46
C LEU A 138 -7.44 -2.30 21.39
N GLN A 139 -7.83 -2.45 22.65
CA GLN A 139 -7.08 -3.23 23.64
C GLN A 139 -7.18 -4.71 23.24
N ILE A 140 -6.27 -5.13 22.37
CA ILE A 140 -6.01 -6.55 22.09
C ILE A 140 -5.49 -7.13 23.40
N THR A 141 -6.37 -7.80 24.14
CA THR A 141 -5.97 -8.64 25.26
C THR A 141 -5.32 -9.89 24.70
N VAL A 142 -4.01 -9.80 24.45
CA VAL A 142 -3.17 -10.98 24.33
C VAL A 142 -3.27 -11.68 25.68
N LEU A 143 -3.97 -12.81 25.72
CA LEU A 143 -3.86 -13.74 26.84
C LEU A 143 -2.39 -14.16 26.88
N GLU A 144 -1.62 -13.51 27.74
CA GLU A 144 -0.28 -13.89 28.12
C GLU A 144 -0.39 -15.31 28.68
N ALA A 145 -0.23 -16.29 27.80
CA ALA A 145 -0.01 -17.67 28.19
C ALA A 145 1.39 -17.70 28.81
N GLY A 146 1.45 -17.30 30.08
CA GLY A 146 2.58 -17.49 30.99
C GLY A 146 2.84 -18.98 31.13
N THR A 147 3.43 -19.57 30.10
CA THR A 147 4.09 -20.85 30.21
C THR A 147 5.45 -20.51 30.78
N GLN A 148 5.70 -20.97 32.02
CA GLN A 148 7.03 -21.02 32.61
C GLN A 148 7.91 -21.88 31.69
N ALA A 149 8.47 -21.25 30.67
CA ALA A 149 9.49 -21.85 29.85
C ALA A 149 10.74 -22.02 30.73
N PRO A 150 11.47 -23.14 30.61
CA PRO A 150 12.76 -23.27 31.26
C PRO A 150 13.65 -22.08 30.88
N GLU A 151 14.38 -21.57 31.87
CA GLU A 151 15.30 -20.45 31.70
C GLU A 151 16.25 -20.71 30.52
N GLY A 152 16.35 -19.76 29.58
CA GLY A 152 17.18 -19.87 28.40
C GLY A 152 16.52 -20.46 27.14
N VAL A 153 15.21 -20.73 27.12
CA VAL A 153 14.50 -21.20 25.91
C VAL A 153 13.48 -20.17 25.42
N ALA A 154 13.69 -19.63 24.22
CA ALA A 154 12.77 -18.71 23.56
C ALA A 154 11.68 -19.48 22.80
N ARG A 155 10.40 -19.22 23.12
CA ARG A 155 9.22 -19.90 22.53
C ARG A 155 8.15 -18.88 22.14
N GLY A 156 7.35 -19.19 21.11
CA GLY A 156 6.24 -18.34 20.71
C GLY A 156 6.72 -16.95 20.26
N SER A 157 6.17 -15.88 20.84
CA SER A 157 6.58 -14.50 20.55
C SER A 157 8.05 -14.23 20.90
N ASP A 158 8.57 -14.88 21.94
CA ASP A 158 9.97 -14.71 22.38
C ASP A 158 10.98 -15.24 21.36
N ALA A 159 10.57 -16.20 20.53
CA ALA A 159 11.42 -16.79 19.49
C ALA A 159 11.54 -15.90 18.24
N LEU A 160 10.66 -14.92 18.08
CA LEU A 160 10.71 -13.95 16.98
C LEU A 160 11.79 -12.91 17.24
N THR A 161 12.32 -12.33 16.17
CA THR A 161 13.19 -11.16 16.28
C THR A 161 12.39 -9.89 16.58
N LEU A 162 13.06 -8.86 17.11
CA LEU A 162 12.43 -7.59 17.47
C LEU A 162 11.68 -6.92 16.32
N LEU A 163 12.20 -7.02 15.09
CA LEU A 163 11.57 -6.43 13.91
C LEU A 163 10.52 -7.35 13.26
N GLU A 164 10.43 -8.62 13.65
CA GLU A 164 9.37 -9.54 13.21
C GLU A 164 8.13 -9.44 14.12
N TYR A 165 8.36 -9.33 15.43
CA TYR A 165 7.29 -9.22 16.40
C TYR A 165 6.59 -7.84 16.31
N PRO A 166 5.26 -7.76 16.09
CA PRO A 166 4.59 -6.50 15.79
C PRO A 166 4.73 -5.42 16.87
N GLU A 167 4.69 -5.79 18.15
CA GLU A 167 4.73 -4.82 19.24
C GLU A 167 6.10 -4.14 19.33
N THR A 168 7.17 -4.92 19.36
CA THR A 168 8.55 -4.39 19.41
C THR A 168 8.94 -3.68 18.12
N ARG A 169 8.45 -4.15 16.96
CA ARG A 169 8.64 -3.45 15.69
C ARG A 169 7.96 -2.08 15.70
N ASN A 170 6.72 -2.00 16.17
CA ASN A 170 6.00 -0.72 16.24
C ASN A 170 6.70 0.23 17.20
N GLN A 171 7.10 -0.24 18.39
CA GLN A 171 7.90 0.55 19.33
C GLN A 171 9.20 1.06 18.69
N PHE A 172 9.92 0.22 17.94
CA PHE A 172 11.12 0.63 17.23
C PHE A 172 10.84 1.70 16.16
N ILE A 173 9.73 1.59 15.41
CA ILE A 173 9.32 2.59 14.42
C ILE A 173 8.93 3.90 15.11
N ASP A 174 8.17 3.84 16.20
CA ASP A 174 7.73 5.01 16.97
C ASP A 174 8.95 5.77 17.52
N GLU A 175 9.92 5.06 18.11
CA GLU A 175 11.17 5.65 18.62
C GLU A 175 12.04 6.26 17.50
N LEU A 176 12.05 5.67 16.30
CA LEU A 176 12.72 6.27 15.14
C LEU A 176 12.04 7.57 14.68
N MET A 177 10.70 7.58 14.64
CA MET A 177 9.91 8.75 14.26
C MET A 177 10.04 9.87 15.30
N GLU A 178 10.05 9.53 16.59
CA GLU A 178 10.32 10.47 17.69
C GLU A 178 11.67 11.17 17.49
N LEU A 179 12.72 10.38 17.22
CA LEU A 179 14.05 10.92 16.97
C LEU A 179 14.13 11.75 15.67
N GLU A 180 13.42 11.34 14.62
CA GLU A 180 13.31 12.08 13.36
C GLU A 180 12.67 13.45 13.59
N ILE A 181 11.56 13.51 14.33
CA ILE A 181 10.83 14.74 14.64
C ILE A 181 11.71 15.67 15.47
N PHE A 182 12.38 15.15 16.50
CA PHE A 182 13.32 15.90 17.32
C PHE A 182 14.42 16.57 16.47
N LEU A 183 15.11 15.79 15.62
CA LEU A 183 16.20 16.32 14.80
C LEU A 183 15.71 17.26 13.70
N SER A 184 14.52 17.01 13.13
CA SER A 184 13.89 17.86 12.13
C SER A 184 13.57 19.24 12.72
N GLN A 185 12.96 19.25 13.90
CA GLN A 185 12.70 20.47 14.65
C GLN A 185 14.00 21.21 14.96
N ARG A 186 15.04 20.49 15.41
CA ARG A 186 16.35 21.07 15.70
C ARG A 186 17.02 21.68 14.45
N ALA A 187 16.85 21.08 13.29
CA ALA A 187 17.37 21.60 12.03
C ALA A 187 16.67 22.89 11.58
N VAL A 188 15.37 23.03 11.88
CA VAL A 188 14.58 24.24 11.59
C VAL A 188 15.00 25.39 12.51
N GLU A 189 15.14 25.13 13.81
CA GLU A 189 15.59 26.13 14.80
C GLU A 189 16.98 26.72 14.46
N MET A 190 17.85 25.94 13.83
CA MET A 190 19.16 26.40 13.37
C MET A 190 19.12 27.21 12.06
N SER A 191 17.96 27.30 11.41
CA SER A 191 17.79 27.94 10.09
C SER A 191 17.11 29.29 10.11
N GLU A 192 16.27 29.52 11.11
CA GLU A 192 15.79 30.85 11.42
C GLU A 192 16.98 31.65 11.95
N GLU A 193 17.07 32.94 11.64
CA GLU A 193 18.03 33.83 12.31
C GLU A 193 17.78 33.66 13.79
N ALA A 194 18.63 32.86 14.44
CA ALA A 194 18.40 32.34 15.77
C ALA A 194 18.03 33.52 16.66
N ASP A 195 16.73 33.61 17.00
CA ASP A 195 16.21 34.62 17.89
C ASP A 195 17.17 34.62 19.07
N ILE A 196 17.71 35.77 19.47
CA ILE A 196 18.84 35.89 20.41
C ILE A 196 18.59 35.05 21.69
N LEU A 197 17.30 34.80 21.98
CA LEU A 197 16.76 33.91 23.00
C LEU A 197 17.11 32.42 22.83
N SER A 198 17.12 31.85 21.62
CA SER A 198 17.49 30.45 21.36
C SER A 198 18.99 30.19 21.62
N VAL A 199 19.85 31.13 21.23
CA VAL A 199 21.29 31.09 21.54
C VAL A 199 21.53 31.24 23.04
N SER A 200 20.72 32.06 23.72
CA SER A 200 20.77 32.25 25.18
C SER A 200 20.38 30.99 25.96
N GLN A 201 19.35 30.26 25.52
CA GLN A 201 18.83 29.07 26.22
C GLN A 201 19.84 27.92 26.32
N PHE A 202 20.71 27.74 25.32
CA PHE A 202 21.70 26.65 25.31
C PHE A 202 23.10 27.09 25.76
N GLN A 203 23.29 28.28 26.34
CA GLN A 203 24.61 28.73 26.82
C GLN A 203 25.18 27.84 27.94
N LEU A 204 24.30 27.28 28.78
CA LEU A 204 24.67 26.34 29.84
C LEU A 204 24.54 24.87 29.42
N ALA A 205 24.19 24.62 28.16
CA ALA A 205 24.01 23.27 27.66
C ALA A 205 25.35 22.54 27.50
N PRO A 206 25.36 21.20 27.60
CA PRO A 206 26.55 20.41 27.34
C PRO A 206 27.12 20.63 25.92
N ALA A 207 28.42 20.40 25.75
CA ALA A 207 29.13 20.61 24.49
C ALA A 207 28.53 19.86 23.30
N ILE A 208 27.93 18.68 23.55
CA ILE A 208 27.24 17.89 22.54
C ILE A 208 26.06 18.67 21.91
N LEU A 209 25.39 19.55 22.65
CA LEU A 209 24.29 20.37 22.15
C LEU A 209 24.75 21.67 21.48
N GLN A 210 25.86 22.25 21.94
CA GLN A 210 26.37 23.53 21.44
C GLN A 210 27.12 23.41 20.10
N GLY A 211 27.89 22.33 19.91
CA GLY A 211 28.77 22.14 18.75
C GLY A 211 28.09 21.65 17.47
N GLN A 212 26.77 21.79 17.35
CA GLN A 212 26.00 21.20 16.26
C GLN A 212 25.79 22.16 15.10
N THR A 213 25.63 21.60 13.90
CA THR A 213 25.38 22.37 12.68
C THR A 213 24.11 21.88 12.00
N LYS A 214 23.41 22.79 11.30
CA LYS A 214 22.22 22.44 10.51
C LYS A 214 22.50 21.31 9.52
N ALA A 215 23.63 21.36 8.81
CA ALA A 215 24.00 20.36 7.83
C ALA A 215 24.10 18.95 8.43
N LYS A 216 24.64 18.85 9.65
CA LYS A 216 24.71 17.59 10.39
C LYS A 216 23.34 17.09 10.82
N MET A 217 22.50 17.95 11.38
CA MET A 217 21.12 17.59 11.74
C MET A 217 20.35 17.04 10.54
N VAL A 218 20.41 17.72 9.39
CA VAL A 218 19.77 17.27 8.15
C VAL A 218 20.32 15.92 7.68
N SER A 219 21.63 15.66 7.81
CA SER A 219 22.21 14.35 7.45
C SER A 219 21.72 13.21 8.34
N MET A 220 21.46 13.50 9.62
CA MET A 220 20.97 12.52 10.58
C MET A 220 19.48 12.24 10.36
N VAL A 221 18.69 13.29 10.06
CA VAL A 221 17.29 13.16 9.62
C VAL A 221 17.20 12.29 8.36
N SER A 222 18.05 12.52 7.35
CA SER A 222 17.99 11.72 6.11
C SER A 222 18.32 10.25 6.35
N ALA A 223 19.22 9.94 7.28
CA ALA A 223 19.53 8.57 7.67
C ALA A 223 18.34 7.89 8.37
N LEU A 224 17.63 8.61 9.26
CA LEU A 224 16.41 8.12 9.91
C LEU A 224 15.28 7.89 8.91
N GLN A 225 15.05 8.84 8.00
CA GLN A 225 14.03 8.73 6.95
C GLN A 225 14.26 7.52 6.04
N ASP A 226 15.51 7.22 5.68
CA ASP A 226 15.83 6.02 4.91
C ASP A 226 15.49 4.75 5.71
N LEU A 227 15.84 4.69 7.00
CA LEU A 227 15.57 3.54 7.85
C LEU A 227 14.06 3.32 8.09
N ILE A 228 13.33 4.40 8.43
CA ILE A 228 11.87 4.40 8.56
C ILE A 228 11.23 3.98 7.23
N GLY A 229 11.69 4.51 6.10
CA GLY A 229 11.18 4.19 4.77
C GLY A 229 11.33 2.71 4.42
N ARG A 230 12.44 2.07 4.82
CA ARG A 230 12.65 0.63 4.62
C ARG A 230 11.65 -0.22 5.40
N LEU A 231 11.30 0.16 6.63
CA LEU A 231 10.33 -0.56 7.47
C LEU A 231 8.86 -0.28 7.13
N THR A 232 8.56 0.93 6.67
CA THR A 232 7.19 1.41 6.46
C THR A 232 6.73 1.34 5.00
N SER A 233 7.61 0.93 4.07
CA SER A 233 7.24 0.78 2.66
C SER A 233 6.06 -0.20 2.48
N LEU A 234 5.21 0.06 1.49
CA LEU A 234 4.07 -0.80 1.15
C LEU A 234 4.49 -2.27 0.93
N ARG A 235 5.65 -2.48 0.28
CA ARG A 235 6.23 -3.81 0.09
C ARG A 235 6.53 -4.48 1.43
N MET A 236 7.17 -3.77 2.37
CA MET A 236 7.48 -4.31 3.69
C MET A 236 6.21 -4.63 4.48
N GLN A 237 5.20 -3.76 4.42
CA GLN A 237 3.89 -4.02 5.02
C GLN A 237 3.24 -5.31 4.48
N HIS A 238 3.30 -5.54 3.17
CA HIS A 238 2.85 -6.80 2.56
C HIS A 238 3.63 -8.00 3.08
N LEU A 239 4.95 -7.88 3.25
CA LEU A 239 5.78 -8.96 3.79
C LEU A 239 5.42 -9.31 5.24
N PHE A 240 5.17 -8.31 6.08
CA PHE A 240 4.66 -8.55 7.44
C PHE A 240 3.27 -9.19 7.45
N MET A 241 2.38 -8.80 6.53
CA MET A 241 1.07 -9.46 6.40
C MET A 241 1.20 -10.92 5.94
N ILE A 242 2.18 -11.23 5.09
CA ILE A 242 2.48 -12.61 4.69
C ILE A 242 3.00 -13.42 5.88
N LEU A 243 3.94 -12.87 6.67
CA LEU A 243 4.44 -13.53 7.87
C LEU A 243 3.32 -13.80 8.88
N ALA A 244 2.44 -12.83 9.10
CA ALA A 244 1.34 -12.97 10.05
C ALA A 244 0.27 -13.95 9.59
N SER A 245 0.10 -14.17 8.28
CA SER A 245 -0.96 -15.04 7.76
C SER A 245 -0.56 -15.70 6.43
N PRO A 246 -0.33 -17.03 6.40
CA PRO A 246 -0.06 -17.77 5.16
C PRO A 246 -1.17 -17.62 4.11
N ARG A 247 -2.43 -17.49 4.55
CA ARG A 247 -3.61 -17.30 3.68
C ARG A 247 -3.57 -15.97 2.92
N TYR A 248 -2.75 -15.02 3.35
CA TYR A 248 -2.55 -13.78 2.62
C TYR A 248 -1.91 -14.01 1.25
N VAL A 249 -0.93 -14.92 1.16
CA VAL A 249 -0.27 -15.28 -0.10
C VAL A 249 -1.27 -15.82 -1.11
N ASP A 250 -2.15 -16.74 -0.68
CA ASP A 250 -3.14 -17.35 -1.55
C ASP A 250 -4.15 -16.29 -2.04
N ARG A 251 -4.63 -15.41 -1.15
CA ARG A 251 -5.53 -14.29 -1.50
C ARG A 251 -4.92 -13.34 -2.54
N VAL A 252 -3.67 -12.91 -2.32
CA VAL A 252 -2.97 -12.02 -3.26
C VAL A 252 -2.75 -12.74 -4.60
N THR A 253 -2.42 -14.03 -4.56
CA THR A 253 -2.24 -14.85 -5.76
C THR A 253 -3.53 -14.92 -6.58
N GLU A 254 -4.66 -15.23 -5.94
CA GLU A 254 -5.97 -15.29 -6.60
C GLU A 254 -6.37 -13.94 -7.19
N PHE A 255 -6.19 -12.86 -6.43
CA PHE A 255 -6.48 -11.50 -6.87
C PHE A 255 -5.68 -11.10 -8.13
N LEU A 256 -4.37 -11.32 -8.12
CA LEU A 256 -3.51 -11.01 -9.26
C LEU A 256 -3.83 -11.89 -10.47
N GLN A 257 -4.13 -13.18 -10.26
CA GLN A 257 -4.57 -14.07 -11.33
C GLN A 257 -5.90 -13.63 -11.94
N GLN A 258 -6.84 -13.15 -11.12
CA GLN A 258 -8.12 -12.63 -11.60
C GLN A 258 -7.92 -11.38 -12.46
N LYS A 259 -7.07 -10.43 -12.02
CA LYS A 259 -6.71 -9.24 -12.81
C LYS A 259 -6.07 -9.62 -14.14
N LEU A 260 -5.18 -10.61 -14.14
CA LEU A 260 -4.56 -11.12 -15.37
C LEU A 260 -5.59 -11.73 -16.32
N LYS A 261 -6.47 -12.61 -15.82
CA LYS A 261 -7.57 -13.20 -16.62
C LYS A 261 -8.49 -12.14 -17.22
N GLN A 262 -8.89 -11.15 -16.43
CA GLN A 262 -9.72 -10.04 -16.91
C GLN A 262 -9.02 -9.27 -18.03
N SER A 263 -7.72 -8.99 -17.88
CA SER A 263 -6.95 -8.29 -18.91
C SER A 263 -6.89 -9.07 -20.24
N GLN A 264 -6.74 -10.39 -20.18
CA GLN A 264 -6.71 -11.26 -21.35
C GLN A 264 -8.08 -11.36 -22.02
N LEU A 265 -9.14 -11.54 -21.23
CA LEU A 265 -10.51 -11.62 -21.74
C LEU A 265 -10.92 -10.34 -22.46
N LEU A 266 -10.57 -9.18 -21.91
CA LEU A 266 -10.85 -7.88 -22.55
C LEU A 266 -10.06 -7.70 -23.84
N ALA A 267 -8.81 -8.17 -23.92
CA ALA A 267 -8.03 -8.12 -25.14
C ALA A 267 -8.68 -8.95 -26.26
N LEU A 268 -9.09 -10.19 -25.95
CA LEU A 268 -9.83 -11.04 -26.89
C LEU A 268 -11.16 -10.41 -27.30
N LYS A 269 -11.91 -9.84 -26.36
CA LYS A 269 -13.18 -9.15 -26.64
C LYS A 269 -12.97 -7.96 -27.58
N LYS A 270 -11.89 -7.21 -27.43
CA LYS A 270 -11.53 -6.10 -28.32
C LYS A 270 -11.31 -6.61 -29.75
N GLU A 271 -10.53 -7.67 -29.92
CA GLU A 271 -10.29 -8.27 -31.24
C GLU A 271 -11.58 -8.76 -31.90
N LEU A 272 -12.44 -9.45 -31.15
CA LEU A 272 -13.75 -9.89 -31.62
C LEU A 272 -14.67 -8.73 -32.00
N MET A 273 -14.64 -7.61 -31.26
CA MET A 273 -15.43 -6.43 -31.62
C MET A 273 -14.95 -5.81 -32.94
N VAL A 274 -13.64 -5.77 -33.20
CA VAL A 274 -13.10 -5.27 -34.47
C VAL A 274 -13.54 -6.15 -35.63
N GLN A 275 -13.51 -7.47 -35.47
CA GLN A 275 -14.01 -8.41 -36.48
C GLN A 275 -15.50 -8.20 -36.76
N LYS A 276 -16.34 -8.13 -35.71
CA LYS A 276 -17.78 -7.87 -35.85
C LYS A 276 -18.07 -6.52 -36.51
N GLN A 277 -17.27 -5.51 -36.23
CA GLN A 277 -17.40 -4.21 -36.87
C GLN A 277 -17.13 -4.32 -38.38
N GLN A 278 -16.10 -5.08 -38.78
CA GLN A 278 -15.79 -5.31 -40.19
C GLN A 278 -16.89 -6.10 -40.90
N GLU A 279 -17.44 -7.13 -40.26
CA GLU A 279 -18.57 -7.91 -40.78
C GLU A 279 -19.80 -7.00 -41.00
N ALA A 280 -20.16 -6.20 -40.00
CA ALA A 280 -21.30 -5.27 -40.10
C ALA A 280 -21.11 -4.23 -41.22
N LEU A 281 -19.89 -3.73 -41.44
CA LEU A 281 -19.59 -2.82 -42.56
C LEU A 281 -19.71 -3.52 -43.92
N GLN A 282 -19.30 -4.78 -44.02
CA GLN A 282 -19.45 -5.55 -45.26
C GLN A 282 -20.93 -5.86 -45.56
N GLU A 283 -21.70 -6.21 -44.54
CA GLU A 283 -23.15 -6.40 -44.67
C GLU A 283 -23.85 -5.11 -45.09
N GLN A 284 -23.48 -3.97 -44.47
CA GLN A 284 -23.99 -2.66 -44.85
C GLN A 284 -23.69 -2.36 -46.33
N ALA A 285 -22.44 -2.52 -46.76
CA ALA A 285 -22.04 -2.28 -48.15
C ALA A 285 -22.75 -3.21 -49.15
N ALA A 286 -23.09 -4.43 -48.75
CA ALA A 286 -23.84 -5.38 -49.58
C ALA A 286 -25.35 -5.08 -49.66
N LEU A 287 -25.91 -4.45 -48.63
CA LEU A 287 -27.34 -4.09 -48.54
C LEU A 287 -27.64 -2.74 -49.17
N GLU A 288 -26.72 -1.78 -49.10
CA GLU A 288 -26.86 -0.42 -49.66
C GLU A 288 -27.34 -0.40 -51.13
N PRO A 289 -26.72 -1.14 -52.09
CA PRO A 289 -27.19 -1.11 -53.47
C PRO A 289 -28.57 -1.77 -53.66
N LYS A 290 -28.93 -2.74 -52.81
CA LYS A 290 -30.26 -3.37 -52.85
C LYS A 290 -31.33 -2.41 -52.35
N LEU A 291 -31.01 -1.63 -51.32
CA LEU A 291 -31.87 -0.58 -50.79
C LEU A 291 -32.11 0.51 -51.85
N ASP A 292 -31.04 0.98 -52.51
CA ASP A 292 -31.14 1.96 -53.58
C ASP A 292 -32.03 1.49 -54.73
N LEU A 293 -31.84 0.24 -55.17
CA LEU A 293 -32.68 -0.36 -56.22
C LEU A 293 -34.16 -0.43 -55.81
N LEU A 294 -34.44 -0.81 -54.56
CA LEU A 294 -35.82 -0.85 -54.05
C LEU A 294 -36.43 0.55 -53.98
N LEU A 295 -35.67 1.57 -53.58
CA LEU A 295 -36.12 2.96 -53.59
C LEU A 295 -36.45 3.44 -55.00
N GLU A 296 -35.61 3.14 -55.99
CA GLU A 296 -35.88 3.47 -57.39
C GLU A 296 -37.15 2.79 -57.90
N LYS A 297 -37.28 1.47 -57.70
CA LYS A 297 -38.46 0.69 -58.12
C LYS A 297 -39.74 1.16 -57.44
N THR A 298 -39.67 1.53 -56.16
CA THR A 298 -40.82 2.05 -55.42
C THR A 298 -41.26 3.41 -55.97
N LYS A 299 -40.31 4.30 -56.30
CA LYS A 299 -40.61 5.58 -56.96
C LYS A 299 -41.20 5.39 -58.36
N GLU A 300 -40.70 4.43 -59.14
CA GLU A 300 -41.28 4.07 -60.45
C GLU A 300 -42.72 3.59 -60.30
N LEU A 301 -42.98 2.65 -59.39
CA LEU A 301 -44.32 2.13 -59.12
C LEU A 301 -45.25 3.22 -58.61
N GLN A 302 -44.79 4.09 -57.71
CA GLN A 302 -45.55 5.24 -57.24
C GLN A 302 -46.02 6.11 -58.41
N LYS A 303 -45.12 6.49 -59.32
CA LYS A 303 -45.46 7.29 -60.51
C LYS A 303 -46.47 6.59 -61.42
N LEU A 304 -46.32 5.28 -61.62
CA LEU A 304 -47.25 4.49 -62.43
C LEU A 304 -48.65 4.45 -61.81
N ILE A 305 -48.75 4.28 -60.49
CA ILE A 305 -50.02 4.26 -59.76
C ILE A 305 -50.66 5.66 -59.77
N GLU A 306 -49.89 6.72 -59.49
CA GLU A 306 -50.36 8.11 -59.57
C GLU A 306 -50.93 8.43 -60.96
N ALA A 307 -50.24 7.99 -62.02
CA ALA A 307 -50.70 8.16 -63.40
C ALA A 307 -51.98 7.36 -63.70
N ASP A 308 -52.10 6.11 -63.23
CA ASP A 308 -53.32 5.31 -63.44
C ASP A 308 -54.53 5.91 -62.69
N ILE A 309 -54.33 6.35 -61.44
CA ILE A 309 -55.39 7.02 -60.67
C ILE A 309 -55.76 8.34 -61.35
N SER A 310 -54.79 9.16 -61.75
CA SER A 310 -55.05 10.43 -62.43
C SER A 310 -55.91 10.25 -63.70
N LYS A 311 -55.65 9.21 -64.50
CA LYS A 311 -56.48 8.85 -65.67
C LYS A 311 -57.92 8.54 -65.30
N ARG A 312 -58.16 7.81 -64.20
CA ARG A 312 -59.51 7.48 -63.72
C ARG A 312 -60.29 8.69 -63.21
N TYR A 313 -59.60 9.78 -62.84
CA TYR A 313 -60.19 11.03 -62.36
C TYR A 313 -59.98 12.21 -63.33
N ASN A 314 -60.17 11.98 -64.63
CA ASN A 314 -60.17 13.01 -65.69
C ASN A 314 -58.90 13.89 -65.72
N GLY A 315 -57.73 13.32 -65.42
CA GLY A 315 -56.44 14.01 -65.51
C GLY A 315 -56.12 14.96 -64.36
N ARG A 316 -56.86 14.88 -63.23
CA ARG A 316 -56.49 15.64 -62.02
C ARG A 316 -55.17 15.10 -61.44
N PRO A 317 -54.26 15.97 -60.94
CA PRO A 317 -53.01 15.53 -60.34
C PRO A 317 -53.27 14.78 -59.04
N VAL A 318 -52.59 13.65 -58.84
CA VAL A 318 -52.69 12.79 -57.64
C VAL A 318 -51.27 12.48 -57.16
N ASN A 319 -51.02 12.68 -55.87
CA ASN A 319 -49.75 12.37 -55.21
C ASN A 319 -49.98 11.35 -54.10
N LEU A 320 -49.30 10.21 -54.16
CA LEU A 320 -49.32 9.18 -53.12
C LEU A 320 -48.32 9.56 -52.03
N MET A 321 -48.79 9.73 -50.81
CA MET A 321 -47.94 10.00 -49.64
C MET A 321 -47.93 8.76 -48.76
N GLY A 322 -46.75 8.23 -48.47
CA GLY A 322 -46.58 7.19 -47.46
C GLY A 322 -46.56 7.79 -46.06
N THR A 323 -47.20 7.15 -45.10
CA THR A 323 -47.02 7.42 -43.66
C THR A 323 -46.07 6.37 -43.09
N CYS A 324 -44.93 6.79 -42.54
CA CYS A 324 -44.13 5.90 -41.70
C CYS A 324 -44.86 5.70 -40.38
N LEU A 325 -45.15 4.45 -40.02
CA LEU A 325 -45.58 4.05 -38.67
C LEU A 325 -44.35 3.61 -37.87
#